data_AF-A0A174ZXP9-F1
#
_entry.id   AF-A0A174ZXP9-F1
#
_cell.length_a   1.000
_cell.length_b   1.000
_cell.length_c   1.000
_cell.angle_alpha   90.00
_cell.angle_beta   90.00
_cell.angle_gamma   90.00
#
_symmetry.space_group_name_H-M   'P 1'
#
loop_
_entity.id
_entity.type
_entity.pdbx_description
1 polymer ?
#
loop_
_entity_poly.entity_id
_entity_poly.type
_entity_poly.pdbx_seq_one_letter_code
_entity_poly.pdbx_strand_id
1 'polypeptide(L)'
;MQAVFRRIGIGHRYEEWFITDYDCPDTTIGKVLGEYESLSKLNYLAGQIMKMRESGEFWQAVLDLGKSTGSVQELINLTENLDCFDYLPGVQNDYDLGYYWIEESGCYDTSNLGALANYIDYEGFGRDIRYEEGGVFGDNGYVRSNGGRFVDIYDGDIENIPEEYRISLHAVPVRSAAPRQAEQPER
;
A
#
# COMPACT_ATOMS: atom_id res chain seq x y z
N MET A 1 11.34 -15.16 0.11
CA MET A 1 12.75 -14.70 0.06
C MET A 1 13.80 -15.73 0.51
N GLN A 2 13.63 -16.46 1.63
CA GLN A 2 14.66 -17.41 2.14
C GLN A 2 15.11 -18.50 1.13
N ALA A 3 14.21 -18.94 0.25
CA ALA A 3 14.55 -19.86 -0.84
C ALA A 3 15.49 -19.23 -1.90
N VAL A 4 15.37 -17.92 -2.13
CA VAL A 4 16.21 -17.18 -3.08
C VAL A 4 17.62 -17.06 -2.54
N PHE A 5 17.81 -16.75 -1.25
CA PHE A 5 19.14 -16.69 -0.64
C PHE A 5 19.92 -18.00 -0.74
N ARG A 6 19.24 -19.13 -0.52
CA ARG A 6 19.84 -20.46 -0.75
C ARG A 6 20.23 -20.66 -2.22
N ARG A 7 19.46 -20.11 -3.15
CA ARG A 7 19.68 -20.22 -4.60
C ARG A 7 20.81 -19.32 -5.10
N ILE A 8 20.98 -18.13 -4.55
CA ILE A 8 22.03 -17.17 -4.94
C ILE A 8 23.31 -17.26 -4.09
N GLY A 9 23.39 -18.24 -3.18
CA GLY A 9 24.62 -18.55 -2.44
C GLY A 9 24.99 -17.55 -1.35
N ILE A 10 24.05 -16.73 -0.87
CA ILE A 10 24.27 -15.84 0.27
C ILE A 10 24.35 -16.71 1.54
N GLY A 11 25.57 -16.93 2.02
CA GLY A 11 25.88 -17.69 3.23
C GLY A 11 26.74 -16.87 4.19
N HIS A 12 26.30 -16.82 5.45
CA HIS A 12 26.96 -16.56 6.74
C HIS A 12 28.15 -15.56 6.89
N ARG A 13 28.63 -14.89 5.84
CA ARG A 13 29.84 -14.04 5.89
C ARG A 13 29.83 -12.78 5.01
N TYR A 14 28.75 -12.51 4.29
CA TYR A 14 28.64 -11.29 3.49
C TYR A 14 27.83 -10.26 4.27
N GLU A 15 28.53 -9.22 4.75
CA GLU A 15 27.98 -8.16 5.61
C GLU A 15 27.22 -7.07 4.83
N GLU A 16 27.33 -7.03 3.50
CA GLU A 16 26.63 -6.03 2.70
C GLU A 16 26.08 -6.67 1.42
N TRP A 17 24.76 -6.61 1.26
CA TRP A 17 24.05 -6.85 0.01
C TRP A 17 23.27 -5.59 -0.31
N PHE A 18 23.15 -5.28 -1.60
CA PHE A 18 22.37 -4.16 -2.11
C PHE A 18 21.59 -4.63 -3.32
N ILE A 19 20.49 -3.95 -3.60
CA ILE A 19 19.57 -4.27 -4.69
C ILE A 19 19.98 -3.43 -5.88
N THR A 20 20.41 -4.10 -6.94
CA THR A 20 20.89 -3.44 -8.17
C THR A 20 19.76 -2.98 -9.07
N ASP A 21 18.59 -3.61 -8.97
CA ASP A 21 17.46 -3.32 -9.83
C ASP A 21 16.15 -3.81 -9.20
N TYR A 22 15.04 -3.17 -9.58
CA TYR A 22 13.69 -3.52 -9.16
C TYR A 22 12.78 -3.70 -10.37
N ASP A 23 12.11 -4.84 -10.46
CA ASP A 23 10.98 -5.02 -11.38
C ASP A 23 9.70 -4.66 -10.63
N CYS A 24 9.39 -3.35 -10.58
CA CYS A 24 8.20 -2.81 -9.95
C CYS A 24 7.31 -2.13 -11.01
N PRO A 25 6.08 -2.64 -11.26
CA PRO A 25 5.21 -2.06 -12.27
C PRO A 25 4.64 -0.70 -11.86
N ASP A 26 4.56 -0.43 -10.55
CA ASP A 26 4.07 0.84 -10.02
C ASP A 26 5.21 1.86 -9.94
N THR A 27 5.05 2.97 -10.64
CA THR A 27 6.10 4.00 -10.72
C THR A 27 6.27 4.80 -9.43
N THR A 28 5.23 4.92 -8.60
CA THR A 28 5.27 5.64 -7.32
C THR A 28 6.01 4.82 -6.28
N ILE A 29 5.70 3.53 -6.17
CA ILE A 29 6.42 2.59 -5.32
C ILE A 29 7.87 2.49 -5.80
N GLY A 30 8.11 2.27 -7.10
CA GLY A 30 9.45 2.11 -7.66
C GLY A 30 10.40 3.27 -7.35
N LYS A 31 9.91 4.51 -7.24
CA LYS A 31 10.71 5.69 -6.90
C LYS A 31 11.28 5.69 -5.48
N VAL A 32 10.63 5.00 -4.54
CA VAL A 32 11.08 4.95 -3.13
C VAL A 32 11.91 3.73 -2.80
N LEU A 33 12.08 2.80 -3.74
CA LEU A 33 12.86 1.59 -3.53
C LEU A 33 14.36 1.90 -3.68
N GLY A 34 15.04 2.08 -2.56
CA GLY A 34 16.49 2.36 -2.54
C GLY A 34 17.35 1.11 -2.72
N GLU A 35 18.60 1.27 -3.16
CA GLU A 35 19.56 0.17 -3.33
C GLU A 35 19.86 -0.55 -2.00
N TYR A 36 19.77 0.15 -0.87
CA TYR A 36 20.04 -0.37 0.47
C TYR A 36 18.77 -0.60 1.29
N GLU A 37 17.61 -0.70 0.62
CA GLU A 37 16.34 -0.90 1.30
C GLU A 37 16.29 -2.25 2.03
N SER A 38 15.65 -2.27 3.19
CA SER A 38 15.55 -3.47 4.00
C SER A 38 14.64 -4.48 3.33
N LEU A 39 15.18 -5.67 3.10
CA LEU A 39 14.44 -6.80 2.54
C LEU A 39 13.24 -7.18 3.40
N SER A 40 13.37 -7.04 4.73
CA SER A 40 12.26 -7.25 5.66
C SER A 40 11.17 -6.20 5.47
N LYS A 41 11.53 -4.93 5.25
CA LYS A 41 10.56 -3.85 4.96
C LYS A 41 9.84 -4.09 3.63
N LEU A 42 10.58 -4.45 2.58
CA LEU A 42 10.02 -4.79 1.27
C LEU A 42 9.06 -5.98 1.36
N ASN A 43 9.46 -7.03 2.06
CA ASN A 43 8.63 -8.21 2.26
C ASN A 43 7.38 -7.90 3.09
N TYR A 44 7.49 -7.02 4.08
CA TYR A 44 6.36 -6.57 4.88
C TYR A 44 5.38 -5.73 4.05
N LEU A 45 5.87 -4.73 3.31
CA LEU A 45 5.05 -3.92 2.39
C LEU A 45 4.31 -4.81 1.38
N ALA A 46 5.02 -5.73 0.72
CA ALA A 46 4.40 -6.67 -0.22
C ALA A 46 3.32 -7.52 0.47
N GLY A 47 3.60 -7.98 1.69
CA GLY A 47 2.65 -8.72 2.51
C GLY A 47 1.39 -7.93 2.86
N GLN A 48 1.53 -6.64 3.15
CA GLN A 48 0.40 -5.76 3.41
C GLN A 48 -0.43 -5.55 2.16
N ILE A 49 0.22 -5.19 1.04
CA ILE A 49 -0.46 -4.99 -0.25
C ILE A 49 -1.27 -6.23 -0.67
N MET A 50 -0.73 -7.43 -0.46
CA MET A 50 -1.44 -8.68 -0.76
C MET A 50 -2.65 -8.96 0.15
N LYS A 51 -2.70 -8.36 1.35
CA LYS A 51 -3.77 -8.55 2.35
C LYS A 51 -4.83 -7.46 2.29
N MET A 52 -4.59 -6.35 1.59
CA MET A 52 -5.54 -5.24 1.44
C MET A 52 -6.87 -5.76 0.88
N ARG A 53 -7.96 -5.15 1.34
CA ARG A 53 -9.33 -5.49 0.90
C ARG A 53 -9.78 -4.61 -0.27
N GLU A 54 -9.16 -3.45 -0.35
CA GLU A 54 -9.33 -2.39 -1.32
C GLU A 54 -8.94 -2.87 -2.71
N SER A 55 -9.58 -2.32 -3.74
CA SER A 55 -9.25 -2.67 -5.12
C SER A 55 -7.88 -2.11 -5.50
N GLY A 56 -7.23 -2.74 -6.49
CA GLY A 56 -6.00 -2.21 -7.06
C GLY A 56 -6.17 -0.80 -7.64
N GLU A 57 -7.35 -0.48 -8.18
CA GLU A 57 -7.68 0.85 -8.67
C GLU A 57 -7.73 1.89 -7.54
N PHE A 58 -8.32 1.55 -6.40
CA PHE A 58 -8.33 2.43 -5.23
C PHE A 58 -6.90 2.63 -4.71
N TRP A 59 -6.12 1.56 -4.57
CA TRP A 59 -4.72 1.64 -4.16
C TRP A 59 -3.90 2.54 -5.10
N GLN A 60 -4.03 2.36 -6.41
CA GLN A 60 -3.34 3.19 -7.39
C GLN A 60 -3.74 4.67 -7.27
N ALA A 61 -5.03 4.95 -7.14
CA ALA A 61 -5.51 6.32 -6.99
C ALA A 61 -4.93 6.97 -5.72
N VAL A 62 -4.88 6.25 -4.60
CA VAL A 62 -4.26 6.74 -3.35
C VAL A 62 -2.77 7.03 -3.53
N LEU A 63 -2.04 6.20 -4.28
CA LEU A 63 -0.65 6.48 -4.62
C LEU A 63 -0.50 7.73 -5.48
N ASP A 64 -1.39 7.92 -6.46
CA ASP A 64 -1.38 9.08 -7.36
C ASP A 64 -1.75 10.39 -6.63
N LEU A 65 -2.54 10.30 -5.56
CA LEU A 65 -2.79 11.43 -4.65
C LEU A 65 -1.50 11.90 -3.95
N GLY A 66 -0.48 11.03 -3.87
CA GLY A 66 0.89 11.38 -3.48
C GLY A 66 1.09 11.66 -1.99
N LYS A 67 0.09 11.41 -1.14
CA LYS A 67 0.19 11.61 0.32
C LYS A 67 0.85 10.41 0.98
N SER A 68 1.92 10.65 1.76
CA SER A 68 2.66 9.60 2.49
C SER A 68 3.24 8.52 1.57
N THR A 69 3.91 8.95 0.49
CA THR A 69 4.53 8.06 -0.53
C THR A 69 6.03 8.31 -0.69
N GLY A 70 6.69 8.94 0.29
CA GLY A 70 8.09 9.35 0.22
C GLY A 70 9.11 8.28 0.63
N SER A 71 8.68 7.19 1.26
CA SER A 71 9.55 6.08 1.67
C SER A 71 8.78 4.77 1.78
N VAL A 72 9.50 3.63 1.84
CA VAL A 72 8.87 2.32 2.10
C VAL A 72 8.14 2.28 3.44
N GLN A 73 8.65 2.99 4.46
CA GLN A 73 7.96 3.12 5.74
C GLN A 73 6.62 3.84 5.59
N GLU A 74 6.60 4.97 4.87
CA GLU A 74 5.36 5.71 4.64
C GLU A 74 4.35 4.88 3.85
N LEU A 75 4.81 4.12 2.84
CA LEU A 75 3.93 3.20 2.11
C LEU A 75 3.34 2.10 3.01
N ILE A 76 4.12 1.56 3.95
CA ILE A 76 3.61 0.61 4.94
C ILE A 76 2.52 1.27 5.79
N ASN A 77 2.77 2.48 6.32
CA ASN A 77 1.74 3.21 7.07
C ASN A 77 0.52 3.53 6.21
N LEU A 78 0.71 3.85 4.93
CA LEU A 78 -0.38 4.12 3.99
C LEU A 78 -1.30 2.92 3.83
N THR A 79 -0.75 1.69 3.77
CA THR A 79 -1.58 0.46 3.69
C THR A 79 -2.46 0.24 4.92
N GLU A 80 -2.07 0.79 6.08
CA GLU A 80 -2.84 0.70 7.34
C GLU A 80 -3.83 1.86 7.52
N ASN A 81 -3.76 2.89 6.67
CA ASN A 81 -4.55 4.13 6.80
C ASN A 81 -5.44 4.39 5.56
N LEU A 82 -5.81 3.35 4.81
CA LEU A 82 -6.67 3.50 3.63
C LEU A 82 -8.08 3.98 3.97
N ASP A 83 -8.52 3.81 5.22
CA ASP A 83 -9.78 4.36 5.75
C ASP A 83 -9.80 5.89 5.86
N CYS A 84 -8.64 6.56 5.75
CA CYS A 84 -8.54 8.03 5.69
C CYS A 84 -8.85 8.60 4.29
N PHE A 85 -9.21 7.75 3.34
CA PHE A 85 -9.52 8.12 1.96
C PHE A 85 -10.88 7.58 1.54
N ASP A 86 -11.61 8.39 0.77
CA ASP A 86 -12.81 7.94 0.09
C ASP A 86 -12.50 7.71 -1.38
N TYR A 87 -13.06 6.64 -1.94
CA TYR A 87 -12.96 6.30 -3.35
C TYR A 87 -14.34 6.27 -3.99
N LEU A 88 -14.52 7.06 -5.05
CA LEU A 88 -15.74 7.16 -5.84
C LEU A 88 -15.53 6.41 -7.17
N PRO A 89 -15.91 5.13 -7.26
CA PRO A 89 -15.74 4.35 -8.49
C PRO A 89 -16.60 4.92 -9.63
N GLY A 90 -16.05 4.96 -10.83
CA GLY A 90 -16.73 5.44 -12.04
C GLY A 90 -16.70 6.95 -12.26
N VAL A 91 -16.27 7.73 -11.26
CA VAL A 91 -16.11 9.20 -11.37
C VAL A 91 -14.76 9.52 -12.03
N GLN A 92 -14.77 9.96 -13.29
CA GLN A 92 -13.53 10.08 -14.10
C GLN A 92 -13.19 11.51 -14.52
N ASN A 93 -14.08 12.46 -14.29
CA ASN A 93 -13.88 13.86 -14.65
C ASN A 93 -14.72 14.79 -13.77
N ASP A 94 -14.51 16.10 -13.95
CA ASP A 94 -15.17 17.15 -13.16
C ASP A 94 -16.72 17.10 -13.32
N TYR A 95 -17.24 16.72 -14.50
CA TYR A 95 -18.68 16.54 -14.69
C TYR A 95 -19.23 15.37 -13.85
N ASP A 96 -18.59 14.20 -13.92
CA ASP A 96 -19.01 13.01 -13.16
C ASP A 96 -18.99 13.29 -11.65
N LEU A 97 -17.98 14.03 -11.17
CA LEU A 97 -17.85 14.38 -9.76
C LEU A 97 -18.96 15.32 -9.31
N GLY A 98 -19.27 16.34 -10.13
CA GLY A 98 -20.38 17.24 -9.85
C GLY A 98 -21.72 16.51 -9.87
N TYR A 99 -21.91 15.60 -10.82
CA TYR A 99 -23.11 14.78 -10.91
C TYR A 99 -23.27 13.87 -9.69
N TYR A 100 -22.20 13.17 -9.29
CA TYR A 100 -22.18 12.37 -8.06
C TYR A 100 -22.63 13.19 -6.85
N TRP A 101 -22.04 14.36 -6.64
CA TRP A 101 -22.37 15.17 -5.47
C TRP A 101 -23.79 15.72 -5.50
N ILE A 102 -24.31 16.10 -6.66
CA ILE A 102 -25.64 16.71 -6.76
C ILE A 102 -26.76 15.66 -6.77
N GLU A 103 -26.60 14.57 -7.51
CA GLU A 103 -27.68 13.62 -7.78
C GLU A 103 -27.55 12.31 -6.98
N GLU A 104 -26.33 11.88 -6.61
CA GLU A 104 -26.10 10.55 -6.05
C GLU A 104 -25.73 10.56 -4.56
N SER A 105 -25.04 11.60 -4.08
CA SER A 105 -24.55 11.70 -2.70
C SER A 105 -25.67 11.81 -1.66
N GLY A 106 -26.87 12.25 -2.08
CA GLY A 106 -27.98 12.60 -1.22
C GLY A 106 -27.81 13.91 -0.46
N CYS A 107 -26.77 14.71 -0.74
CA CYS A 107 -26.56 16.01 -0.12
C CYS A 107 -27.54 17.09 -0.62
N TYR A 108 -28.12 16.91 -1.82
CA TYR A 108 -29.02 17.86 -2.44
C TYR A 108 -30.32 17.17 -2.87
N ASP A 109 -31.43 17.92 -2.86
CA ASP A 109 -32.71 17.48 -3.40
C ASP A 109 -33.04 18.28 -4.67
N THR A 110 -32.66 17.72 -5.81
CA THR A 110 -32.89 18.31 -7.13
C THR A 110 -34.36 18.20 -7.58
N SER A 111 -35.15 17.33 -6.95
CA SER A 111 -36.55 17.08 -7.30
C SER A 111 -37.43 18.33 -7.19
N ASN A 112 -37.08 19.23 -6.27
CA ASN A 112 -37.83 20.47 -6.02
C ASN A 112 -37.42 21.63 -6.96
N LEU A 113 -36.37 21.46 -7.77
CA LEU A 113 -35.87 22.51 -8.66
C LEU A 113 -36.69 22.66 -9.94
N GLY A 114 -37.48 21.65 -10.31
CA GLY A 114 -38.26 21.66 -11.55
C GLY A 114 -37.39 21.99 -12.77
N ALA A 115 -37.82 22.97 -13.58
CA ALA A 115 -37.08 23.34 -14.79
C ALA A 115 -35.68 23.95 -14.52
N LEU A 116 -35.39 24.43 -13.30
CA LEU A 116 -34.07 24.96 -12.94
C LEU A 116 -33.01 23.85 -12.89
N ALA A 117 -33.39 22.60 -12.66
CA ALA A 117 -32.45 21.47 -12.67
C ALA A 117 -31.70 21.34 -14.00
N ASN A 118 -32.33 21.73 -15.11
CA ASN A 118 -31.71 21.70 -16.46
C ASN A 118 -30.59 22.73 -16.64
N TYR A 119 -30.39 23.65 -15.70
CA TYR A 119 -29.39 24.70 -15.75
C TYR A 119 -28.25 24.49 -14.76
N ILE A 120 -28.21 23.33 -14.08
CA ILE A 120 -27.12 22.97 -13.18
C ILE A 120 -25.85 22.73 -14.01
N ASP A 121 -24.79 23.46 -13.66
CA ASP A 121 -23.45 23.27 -14.23
C ASP A 121 -22.69 22.24 -13.40
N TYR A 122 -22.87 20.95 -13.73
CA TYR A 122 -22.19 19.86 -13.04
C TYR A 122 -20.67 19.93 -13.16
N GLU A 123 -20.15 20.26 -14.36
CA GLU A 123 -18.71 20.33 -14.60
C GLU A 123 -18.07 21.47 -13.80
N GLY A 124 -18.68 22.66 -13.80
CA GLY A 124 -18.23 23.79 -13.00
C GLY A 124 -18.22 23.46 -11.51
N PHE A 125 -19.31 22.88 -11.00
CA PHE A 125 -19.43 22.51 -9.60
C PHE A 125 -18.43 21.43 -9.19
N GLY A 126 -18.31 20.35 -9.95
CA GLY A 126 -17.37 19.27 -9.64
C GLY A 126 -15.91 19.70 -9.70
N ARG A 127 -15.56 20.62 -10.61
CA ARG A 127 -14.22 21.24 -10.64
C ARG A 127 -13.92 22.00 -9.35
N ASP A 128 -14.88 22.79 -8.86
CA ASP A 128 -14.73 23.54 -7.61
C ASP A 128 -14.55 22.57 -6.42
N ILE A 129 -15.38 21.52 -6.35
CA ILE A 129 -15.25 20.47 -5.34
C ILE A 129 -13.87 19.81 -5.39
N ARG A 130 -13.38 19.44 -6.58
CA ARG A 130 -12.05 18.82 -6.71
C ARG A 130 -10.94 19.71 -6.17
N TYR A 131 -11.02 21.02 -6.41
CA TYR A 131 -10.04 21.97 -5.88
C TYR A 131 -10.14 22.13 -4.36
N GLU A 132 -11.35 22.13 -3.79
CA GLU A 132 -11.57 22.23 -2.35
C GLU A 132 -11.10 20.97 -1.61
N GLU A 133 -11.40 19.78 -2.14
CA GLU A 133 -11.04 18.49 -1.53
C GLU A 133 -9.57 18.11 -1.78
N GLY A 134 -8.97 18.65 -2.84
CA GLY A 134 -7.64 18.28 -3.29
C GLY A 134 -7.54 16.82 -3.71
N GLY A 135 -8.62 16.25 -4.26
CA GLY A 135 -8.65 14.88 -4.76
C GLY A 135 -8.10 14.75 -6.18
N VAL A 136 -7.92 13.51 -6.62
CA VAL A 136 -7.38 13.18 -7.94
C VAL A 136 -8.23 12.13 -8.65
N PHE A 137 -8.31 12.23 -9.97
CA PHE A 137 -8.89 11.19 -10.81
C PHE A 137 -7.82 10.12 -11.07
N GLY A 138 -8.13 8.87 -10.68
CA GLY A 138 -7.43 7.69 -11.16
C GLY A 138 -8.11 7.11 -12.40
N ASP A 139 -7.63 5.97 -12.88
CA ASP A 139 -8.08 5.36 -14.13
C ASP A 139 -9.58 5.03 -14.17
N ASN A 140 -10.20 4.72 -13.01
CA ASN A 140 -11.60 4.31 -12.93
C ASN A 140 -12.33 4.89 -11.70
N GLY A 141 -11.89 6.03 -11.20
CA GLY A 141 -12.55 6.66 -10.07
C GLY A 141 -11.83 7.89 -9.55
N TYR A 142 -12.46 8.54 -8.58
CA TYR A 142 -11.94 9.72 -7.92
C TYR A 142 -11.61 9.39 -6.47
N VAL A 143 -10.42 9.79 -6.02
CA VAL A 143 -10.00 9.61 -4.63
C VAL A 143 -9.81 10.96 -3.96
N ARG A 144 -10.21 11.04 -2.69
CA ARG A 144 -9.96 12.19 -1.82
C ARG A 144 -9.57 11.75 -0.43
N SER A 145 -8.98 12.67 0.34
CA SER A 145 -8.88 12.49 1.79
C SER A 145 -10.20 12.86 2.45
N ASN A 146 -10.69 12.04 3.38
CA ASN A 146 -11.95 12.26 4.08
C ASN A 146 -11.80 13.02 5.41
N GLY A 147 -10.60 13.51 5.71
CA GLY A 147 -10.28 14.16 6.98
C GLY A 147 -10.05 13.17 8.14
N GLY A 148 -10.00 11.87 7.85
CA GLY A 148 -9.59 10.83 8.78
C GLY A 148 -8.20 11.11 9.38
N ARG A 149 -8.01 10.63 10.61
CA ARG A 149 -6.74 10.81 11.32
C ARG A 149 -5.74 9.77 10.82
N PHE A 150 -4.84 10.20 9.95
CA PHE A 150 -3.67 9.41 9.57
C PHE A 150 -2.74 9.19 10.78
N VAL A 151 -2.35 7.94 11.03
CA VAL A 151 -1.47 7.56 12.14
C VAL A 151 -0.32 6.71 11.62
N ASP A 152 0.91 7.15 11.89
CA ASP A 152 2.11 6.35 11.68
C ASP A 152 2.19 5.25 12.76
N ILE A 153 1.79 4.04 12.40
CA ILE A 153 1.85 2.87 13.29
C ILE A 153 3.26 2.26 13.25
N TYR A 154 3.84 2.17 12.05
CA TYR A 154 5.17 1.66 11.82
C TYR A 154 6.22 2.77 11.87
N ASP A 155 7.21 2.59 12.75
CA ASP A 155 8.27 3.55 13.03
C ASP A 155 9.54 3.37 12.19
N GLY A 156 9.56 2.34 11.34
CA GLY A 156 10.71 2.03 10.49
C GLY A 156 11.74 1.10 11.13
N ASP A 157 11.55 0.66 12.37
CA ASP A 157 12.42 -0.33 13.01
C ASP A 157 12.12 -1.73 12.46
N ILE A 158 13.16 -2.51 12.16
CA ILE A 158 13.00 -3.89 11.70
C ILE A 158 12.41 -4.77 12.80
N GLU A 159 12.70 -4.50 14.07
CA GLU A 159 12.22 -5.32 15.18
C GLU A 159 10.70 -5.24 15.37
N ASN A 160 10.06 -4.16 14.89
CA ASN A 160 8.62 -3.98 14.92
C ASN A 160 7.90 -4.66 13.74
N ILE A 161 8.64 -5.24 12.79
CA ILE A 161 8.07 -6.03 11.70
C ILE A 161 7.69 -7.44 12.22
N PRO A 162 6.49 -7.97 11.91
CA PRO A 162 6.12 -9.33 12.29
C PRO A 162 7.14 -10.37 11.82
N GLU A 163 7.39 -11.40 12.63
CA GLU A 163 8.46 -12.37 12.41
C GLU A 163 8.35 -13.09 11.06
N GLU A 164 7.14 -13.36 10.58
CA GLU A 164 6.92 -13.99 9.29
C GLU A 164 7.44 -13.17 8.09
N TYR A 165 7.56 -11.85 8.26
CA TYR A 165 8.09 -10.95 7.24
C TYR A 165 9.57 -10.64 7.42
N ARG A 166 10.11 -10.84 8.65
CA ARG A 166 11.52 -10.61 8.94
C ARG A 166 12.40 -11.64 8.26
N ILE A 167 13.29 -11.16 7.40
CA ILE A 167 14.28 -12.00 6.75
C ILE A 167 15.51 -12.06 7.65
N SER A 168 15.63 -13.16 8.40
CA SER A 168 16.82 -13.45 9.20
C SER A 168 17.87 -14.18 8.35
N LEU A 169 19.12 -13.68 8.37
CA LEU A 169 20.29 -14.40 7.86
C LEU A 169 20.73 -15.54 8.80
N HIS A 170 20.26 -15.52 10.05
CA HIS A 170 20.48 -16.56 11.03
C HIS A 170 19.42 -17.66 10.89
N ALA A 171 19.64 -18.59 9.97
CA ALA A 171 19.14 -19.93 10.18
C ALA A 171 19.78 -20.46 11.47
N VAL A 172 19.06 -20.41 12.60
CA VAL A 172 19.45 -21.17 13.79
C VAL A 172 19.51 -22.63 13.33
N PRO A 173 20.66 -23.33 13.46
CA PRO A 173 20.70 -24.73 13.12
C PRO A 173 19.73 -25.43 14.06
N VAL A 174 18.64 -25.99 13.51
CA VAL A 174 17.85 -26.98 14.21
C VAL A 174 18.81 -28.13 14.51
N ARG A 175 19.29 -28.21 15.75
CA ARG A 175 20.05 -29.36 16.21
C ARG A 175 19.13 -30.57 16.12
N SER A 176 19.24 -31.32 15.02
CA SER A 176 18.70 -32.67 14.94
C SER A 176 19.38 -33.47 16.04
N ALA A 177 18.63 -33.82 17.09
CA ALA A 177 19.12 -34.71 18.13
C ALA A 177 19.51 -36.04 17.47
N ALA A 178 20.81 -36.35 17.44
CA ALA A 178 21.29 -37.64 16.96
C ALA A 178 20.74 -38.75 17.87
N PRO A 179 20.27 -39.89 17.33
CA PRO A 179 19.84 -41.00 18.16
C PRO A 179 21.06 -41.55 18.92
N ARG A 180 20.94 -41.71 20.24
CA ARG A 180 21.94 -42.43 21.04
C ARG A 180 22.05 -43.85 20.49
N GLN A 181 23.23 -44.20 19.97
CA GLN A 181 23.55 -45.60 19.73
C GLN A 181 23.55 -46.31 21.08
N ALA A 182 22.72 -47.34 21.20
CA ALA A 182 22.75 -48.23 22.35
C ALA A 182 24.05 -49.05 22.29
N GLU A 183 24.90 -48.86 23.29
CA GLU A 183 26.05 -49.74 23.52
C GLU A 183 25.52 -51.16 23.80
N GLN A 184 25.96 -52.12 22.98
CA GLN A 184 25.85 -53.54 23.28
C GLN A 184 26.89 -53.89 24.36
N PRO A 185 26.54 -54.62 25.41
CA PRO A 185 27.55 -55.13 26.35
C PRO A 185 28.23 -56.36 25.76
N GLU A 186 29.57 -56.32 25.71
CA GLU A 186 30.41 -57.49 25.47
C GLU A 186 30.48 -58.37 26.73
N ARG A 187 30.19 -59.67 26.51
CA ARG A 187 30.52 -60.89 27.28
C ARG A 187 29.78 -61.18 28.59
#